data_AF-A0AA91KDB8-F1
#
_entry.id   AF-A0AA91KDB8-F1
#
_cell.length_a   1.000
_cell.length_b   1.000
_cell.length_c   1.000
_cell.angle_alpha   90.00
_cell.angle_beta   90.00
_cell.angle_gamma   90.00
#
_symmetry.space_group_name_H-M   'P 1'
#
loop_
_entity.id
_entity.type
_entity.pdbx_description
1 polymer ?
#
loop_
_entity_poly.entity_id
_entity_poly.type
_entity_poly.pdbx_seq_one_letter_code
_entity_poly.pdbx_strand_id
1 'polypeptide(L)'
;MIEKYIFALISIVFVYFLKKFNASPSEKIVFFSKYALMLISAGQYMSIFFYGGKVKGGYDAGDILFFNDKIVDALQLPGYIQFFALATGLYLCIFCHPKHKKNV
;
A
#
# COMPACT_ATOMS: atom_id res chain seq x y z
N MET A 1 -16.99 -10.63 -6.27
CA MET A 1 -16.27 -11.87 -5.83
C MET A 1 -14.98 -12.11 -6.61
N ILE A 2 -14.87 -11.65 -7.86
CA ILE A 2 -13.63 -11.72 -8.61
C ILE A 2 -12.68 -10.55 -8.24
N GLU A 3 -13.23 -9.39 -7.86
CA GLU A 3 -12.41 -8.18 -7.61
C GLU A 3 -11.47 -8.34 -6.41
N LYS A 4 -11.89 -9.12 -5.41
CA LYS A 4 -11.05 -9.48 -4.25
C LYS A 4 -9.79 -10.25 -4.62
N TYR A 5 -9.90 -11.16 -5.60
CA TYR A 5 -8.75 -11.93 -6.07
C TYR A 5 -7.84 -11.05 -6.94
N ILE A 6 -8.43 -10.16 -7.74
CA ILE A 6 -7.70 -9.16 -8.52
C ILE A 6 -6.93 -8.22 -7.60
N PHE A 7 -7.55 -7.71 -6.53
CA PHE A 7 -6.89 -6.87 -5.52
C PHE A 7 -5.71 -7.60 -4.88
N ALA A 8 -5.93 -8.83 -4.38
CA ALA A 8 -4.86 -9.62 -3.78
C ALA A 8 -3.70 -9.87 -4.75
N LEU A 9 -4.00 -10.21 -6.00
CA LEU A 9 -2.99 -10.45 -7.04
C LEU A 9 -2.18 -9.18 -7.32
N ILE A 10 -2.85 -8.04 -7.52
CA ILE A 10 -2.19 -6.74 -7.77
C ILE A 10 -1.31 -6.35 -6.57
N SER A 11 -1.81 -6.52 -5.34
CA SER A 11 -1.05 -6.23 -4.13
C SER A 11 0.22 -7.07 -4.02
N ILE A 12 0.13 -8.38 -4.28
CA ILE A 12 1.30 -9.28 -4.26
C ILE A 12 2.32 -8.87 -5.31
N VAL A 13 1.87 -8.61 -6.54
CA VAL A 13 2.73 -8.20 -7.66
C VAL A 13 3.41 -6.86 -7.33
N PHE A 14 2.65 -5.88 -6.83
CA PHE A 14 3.17 -4.57 -6.45
C PHE A 14 4.23 -4.66 -5.35
N VAL A 15 3.95 -5.40 -4.26
CA VAL A 15 4.90 -5.61 -3.16
C VAL A 15 6.17 -6.28 -3.65
N TYR A 16 6.06 -7.27 -4.54
CA TYR A 16 7.22 -7.93 -5.14
C TYR A 16 8.09 -6.96 -5.92
N PHE A 17 7.49 -6.13 -6.77
CA PHE A 17 8.22 -5.12 -7.53
C PHE A 17 8.84 -4.05 -6.63
N LEU A 18 8.11 -3.55 -5.64
CA LEU A 18 8.59 -2.54 -4.71
C LEU A 18 9.78 -3.07 -3.88
N LYS A 19 9.69 -4.32 -3.39
CA LYS A 19 10.79 -5.00 -2.71
C LYS A 19 12.02 -5.11 -3.62
N LYS A 20 11.84 -5.54 -4.86
CA LYS A 20 12.94 -5.67 -5.84
C LYS A 20 13.57 -4.32 -6.15
N PHE A 21 12.77 -3.26 -6.29
CA PHE A 21 13.23 -1.90 -6.53
C PHE A 21 14.02 -1.34 -5.33
N ASN A 22 13.56 -1.60 -4.10
CA ASN A 22 14.19 -1.14 -2.86
C ASN A 22 15.42 -1.96 -2.45
N ALA A 23 15.61 -3.16 -3.00
CA ALA A 23 16.76 -4.01 -2.71
C ALA A 23 18.10 -3.43 -3.22
N SER A 24 18.08 -2.68 -4.32
CA SER A 24 19.28 -2.07 -4.90
C SER A 24 19.73 -0.84 -4.08
N PRO A 25 20.98 -0.81 -3.56
CA PRO A 25 21.52 0.35 -2.87
C PRO A 25 21.43 1.58 -3.75
N SER A 26 21.03 2.71 -3.17
CA SER A 26 20.80 3.94 -3.93
C SER A 26 21.48 5.14 -3.27
N GLU A 27 21.82 6.13 -4.10
CA GLU A 27 22.33 7.42 -3.66
C GLU A 27 21.27 8.19 -2.86
N LYS A 28 21.69 9.17 -2.05
CA LYS A 28 20.83 9.89 -1.08
C LYS A 28 19.47 10.31 -1.63
N ILE A 29 19.43 10.94 -2.81
CA ILE A 29 18.19 11.45 -3.40
C ILE A 29 17.25 10.30 -3.80
N VAL A 30 17.80 9.28 -4.46
CA VAL A 30 17.04 8.10 -4.91
C VAL A 30 16.62 7.22 -3.73
N PHE A 31 17.40 7.20 -2.65
CA PHE A 31 17.02 6.56 -1.40
C PHE A 31 15.80 7.24 -0.76
N PHE A 32 15.79 8.57 -0.69
CA PHE A 32 14.67 9.31 -0.12
C PHE A 32 13.38 9.12 -0.92
N SER A 33 13.46 9.14 -2.25
CA SER A 33 12.29 8.89 -3.10
C SER A 33 11.75 7.47 -2.96
N LYS A 34 12.63 6.46 -2.87
CA LYS A 34 12.25 5.06 -2.56
C LYS A 34 11.56 4.93 -1.21
N TYR A 35 12.06 5.66 -0.21
CA TYR A 35 11.49 5.66 1.14
C TYR A 35 10.11 6.32 1.17
N ALA A 36 9.97 7.48 0.51
CA ALA A 36 8.69 8.15 0.36
C ALA A 36 7.66 7.27 -0.36
N LEU A 37 8.07 6.58 -1.44
CA LEU A 37 7.21 5.64 -2.15
C LEU A 37 6.75 4.49 -1.25
N MET A 38 7.66 3.90 -0.47
CA MET A 38 7.32 2.86 0.51
C MET A 38 6.31 3.36 1.55
N LEU A 39 6.52 4.55 2.12
CA LEU A 39 5.61 5.13 3.11
C LEU A 39 4.23 5.42 2.52
N ILE A 40 4.16 6.00 1.33
CA ILE A 40 2.90 6.28 0.64
C ILE A 40 2.14 4.97 0.39
N SER A 41 2.82 3.94 -0.11
CA SER A 41 2.20 2.63 -0.33
C SER A 41 1.69 1.99 0.96
N ALA A 42 2.49 2.01 2.03
CA ALA A 42 2.05 1.50 3.33
C ALA A 42 0.85 2.30 3.88
N GLY A 43 0.88 3.62 3.73
CA GLY A 43 -0.22 4.52 4.10
C GLY A 43 -1.51 4.18 3.36
N GLN A 44 -1.44 3.87 2.07
CA GLN A 44 -2.61 3.44 1.29
C GLN A 44 -3.21 2.13 1.82
N TYR A 45 -2.38 1.13 2.12
CA TYR A 45 -2.86 -0.12 2.70
C TYR A 45 -3.47 0.05 4.09
N MET A 46 -2.88 0.92 4.93
CA MET A 46 -3.46 1.29 6.22
C MET A 46 -4.79 2.02 6.07
N SER A 47 -4.90 2.89 5.07
CA SER A 47 -6.13 3.59 4.76
C SER A 47 -7.25 2.64 4.33
N ILE A 48 -6.95 1.64 3.50
CA ILE A 48 -7.90 0.57 3.14
C ILE A 48 -8.30 -0.24 4.38
N PHE A 49 -7.37 -0.52 5.30
CA PHE A 49 -7.71 -1.19 6.55
C PHE A 49 -8.70 -0.36 7.39
N PHE A 50 -8.43 0.93 7.60
CA PHE A 50 -9.27 1.79 8.44
C PHE A 50 -10.61 2.16 7.78
N TYR A 51 -10.64 2.37 6.46
CA TYR A 51 -11.78 3.01 5.77
C TYR A 51 -12.42 2.14 4.67
N GLY A 52 -11.82 1.00 4.31
CA GLY A 52 -12.28 0.17 3.19
C GLY A 52 -13.60 -0.60 3.41
N GLY A 53 -14.12 -0.60 4.63
CA GLY A 53 -15.45 -1.12 4.97
C GLY A 53 -16.33 0.05 5.39
N LYS A 54 -17.49 0.23 4.75
CA LYS A 54 -18.46 1.31 5.01
C LYS A 54 -18.44 1.72 6.48
N VAL A 55 -17.90 2.91 6.75
CA VAL A 55 -17.81 3.46 8.08
C VAL A 55 -19.25 3.69 8.57
N LYS A 56 -19.72 2.88 9.54
CA LYS A 56 -20.76 3.33 10.48
C LYS A 56 -20.14 4.49 11.27
N GLY A 57 -20.09 5.69 10.68
CA GLY A 57 -19.39 6.83 11.27
C GLY A 57 -19.00 8.01 10.37
N GLY A 58 -19.38 8.04 9.08
CA GLY A 58 -19.57 9.31 8.37
C GLY A 58 -18.34 10.06 7.86
N TYR A 59 -17.30 9.38 7.39
CA TYR A 59 -16.30 10.01 6.50
C TYR A 59 -16.26 9.24 5.18
N ASP A 60 -16.50 9.94 4.08
CA ASP A 60 -16.46 9.37 2.73
C ASP A 60 -15.01 9.05 2.35
N ALA A 61 -14.82 7.91 1.69
CA ALA A 61 -13.50 7.40 1.28
C ALA A 61 -12.77 8.32 0.28
N GLY A 62 -13.42 9.39 -0.20
CA GLY A 62 -12.89 10.39 -1.12
C GLY A 62 -11.84 11.34 -0.55
N ASP A 63 -11.65 11.38 0.77
CA ASP A 63 -10.63 12.25 1.41
C ASP A 63 -9.23 11.62 1.44
N ILE A 64 -9.06 10.41 0.92
CA ILE A 64 -7.76 9.72 0.88
C ILE A 64 -7.04 10.08 -0.43
N LEU A 65 -6.03 10.93 -0.31
CA LEU A 65 -5.27 11.67 -1.35
C LEU A 65 -4.76 10.90 -2.60
N PHE A 66 -4.99 9.59 -2.74
CA PHE A 66 -4.57 8.78 -3.88
C PHE A 66 -5.56 7.67 -4.33
N PHE A 67 -6.69 7.49 -3.65
CA PHE A 67 -7.71 6.52 -4.07
C PHE A 67 -8.97 7.28 -4.49
N ASN A 68 -9.06 7.52 -5.80
CA ASN A 68 -10.24 8.08 -6.45
C ASN A 68 -11.47 7.21 -6.10
N ASP A 69 -12.59 7.84 -5.71
CA ASP A 69 -13.83 7.22 -5.21
C ASP A 69 -14.28 5.99 -6.00
N LYS A 70 -14.03 5.99 -7.31
CA LYS A 70 -14.40 4.89 -8.21
C LYS A 70 -13.83 3.53 -7.83
N ILE A 71 -12.63 3.46 -7.25
CA ILE A 71 -12.02 2.18 -6.89
C ILE A 71 -12.65 1.65 -5.60
N VAL A 72 -12.86 2.51 -4.61
CA VAL A 72 -13.43 2.09 -3.32
C VAL A 72 -14.92 1.76 -3.46
N ASP A 73 -15.67 2.56 -4.22
CA ASP A 73 -17.10 2.33 -4.48
C ASP A 73 -17.36 1.10 -5.36
N ALA A 74 -16.50 0.82 -6.34
CA ALA A 74 -16.66 -0.36 -7.19
C ALA A 74 -16.37 -1.67 -6.46
N LEU A 75 -15.53 -1.65 -5.41
CA LEU A 75 -14.95 -2.88 -4.87
C LEU A 75 -15.69 -3.44 -3.63
N GLN A 76 -16.58 -2.69 -2.96
CA GLN A 76 -17.39 -3.10 -1.78
C GLN A 76 -16.77 -4.28 -1.00
N LEU A 77 -15.56 -4.07 -0.49
CA LEU A 77 -14.68 -5.17 -0.13
C LEU A 77 -15.13 -5.80 1.20
N PRO A 78 -15.30 -7.13 1.26
CA PRO A 78 -15.61 -7.82 2.51
C PRO A 78 -14.50 -7.62 3.56
N GLY A 79 -14.87 -7.62 4.85
CA GLY A 79 -13.97 -7.27 5.96
C GLY A 79 -12.63 -8.03 6.04
N TYR A 80 -12.52 -9.24 5.47
CA TYR A 80 -11.24 -9.96 5.40
C TYR A 80 -10.17 -9.25 4.52
N ILE A 81 -10.58 -8.38 3.60
CA ILE A 81 -9.67 -7.65 2.71
C ILE A 81 -9.01 -6.49 3.42
N GLN A 82 -9.68 -5.90 4.41
CA GLN A 82 -9.08 -4.90 5.30
C GLN A 82 -7.90 -5.51 6.05
N PHE A 83 -8.05 -6.72 6.60
CA PHE A 83 -6.95 -7.42 7.28
C PHE A 83 -5.82 -7.83 6.33
N PHE A 84 -6.15 -8.20 5.09
CA PHE A 84 -5.13 -8.44 4.07
C PHE A 84 -4.37 -7.14 3.72
N ALA A 85 -5.06 -6.00 3.63
CA ALA A 85 -4.43 -4.70 3.43
C ALA A 85 -3.52 -4.35 4.61
N LEU A 86 -3.96 -4.53 5.86
CA LEU A 86 -3.12 -4.34 7.04
C LEU A 86 -1.85 -5.20 7.00
N ALA A 87 -2.00 -6.50 6.73
CA ALA A 87 -0.88 -7.42 6.62
C ALA A 87 0.11 -6.98 5.53
N THR A 88 -0.42 -6.51 4.39
CA THR A 88 0.39 -5.99 3.28
C THR A 88 1.13 -4.71 3.66
N GLY A 89 0.46 -3.76 4.33
CA GLY A 89 1.06 -2.53 4.83
C GLY A 89 2.17 -2.78 5.84
N LEU A 90 1.94 -3.67 6.81
CA LEU A 90 2.96 -4.10 7.78
C LEU A 90 4.16 -4.77 7.09
N TYR A 91 3.90 -5.63 6.11
CA TYR A 91 4.96 -6.28 5.35
C TYR A 91 5.82 -5.28 4.57
N LEU A 92 5.21 -4.26 3.95
CA LEU A 92 5.95 -3.18 3.28
C LEU A 92 6.84 -2.42 4.26
N CYS A 93 6.30 -2.04 5.40
CA CYS A 93 7.07 -1.33 6.42
C CYS A 93 8.25 -2.18 6.92
N ILE A 94 8.08 -3.47 7.20
CA ILE A 94 9.15 -4.27 7.80
C ILE A 94 10.18 -4.74 6.76
N PHE A 95 9.72 -5.17 5.58
CA PHE A 95 10.57 -5.93 4.64
C PHE A 95 10.93 -5.18 3.35
N CYS A 96 10.32 -4.02 3.08
CA CYS A 96 10.57 -3.26 1.86
C CYS A 96 11.36 -1.97 2.12
N HIS A 97 12.04 -1.85 3.27
CA HIS A 97 12.92 -0.72 3.55
C HIS A 97 14.03 -0.60 2.48
N PRO A 98 14.19 0.57 1.84
CA PRO A 98 15.24 0.79 0.88
C PRO A 98 16.62 0.76 1.53
N LYS A 99 17.63 0.38 0.76
CA LYS A 99 19.03 0.36 1.21
C LYS A 99 19.76 1.62 0.76
N HIS A 100 20.38 2.31 1.71
CA HIS A 100 21.23 3.46 1.42
C HIS A 100 22.63 2.98 0.98
N LYS A 101 23.16 3.52 -0.13
CA LYS A 101 24.55 3.29 -0.53
C LYS A 101 25.45 3.99 0.48
N LYS A 102 26.16 3.25 1.33
CA LYS A 102 27.21 3.82 2.17
C LYS A 102 28.29 4.33 1.23
N ASN A 103 28.49 5.64 1.17
CA ASN A 103 29.68 6.19 0.52
C ASN A 103 30.88 5.65 1.31
N VAL A 104 31.65 4.78 0.66
CA VAL A 104 33.04 4.49 1.04
C VAL A 104 33.87 5.65 0.51
#